data_AF-A0A1Q3C4Y5-F1
#
_entry.id   AF-A0A1Q3C4Y5-F1
#
_cell.length_a   1.000
_cell.length_b   1.000
_cell.length_c   1.000
_cell.angle_alpha   90.00
_cell.angle_beta   90.00
_cell.angle_gamma   90.00
#
_symmetry.space_group_name_H-M   'P 1'
#
loop_
_entity.id
_entity.type
_entity.pdbx_description
1 polymer ?
#
loop_
_entity_poly.entity_id
_entity_poly.type
_entity_poly.pdbx_seq_one_letter_code
_entity_poly.pdbx_strand_id
1 'polypeptide(L)'
;MTYLLDVSTHAGESMCVDSVYKCYEISMAGILLYTDLIVLPIRDSDVILGMDWLSAHHARIDCYNKIVDFCLPDGTTFQFTRDKGFLTPIISSTRAARYLEKGCEVYLA
;
A
#
# COMPACT_ATOMS: atom_id res chain seq x y z
N MET A 1 -21.14 -11.09 -6.18
CA MET A 1 -21.08 -9.72 -5.63
C MET A 1 -20.06 -8.99 -6.48
N THR A 2 -20.51 -8.08 -7.33
CA THR A 2 -19.66 -7.27 -8.21
C THR A 2 -19.16 -6.08 -7.39
N TYR A 3 -17.85 -5.91 -7.28
CA TYR A 3 -17.26 -4.76 -6.61
C TYR A 3 -17.12 -3.64 -7.63
N LEU A 4 -18.07 -2.72 -7.70
CA LEU A 4 -17.91 -1.53 -8.54
C LEU A 4 -17.02 -0.55 -7.79
N LEU A 5 -15.71 -0.71 -7.98
CA LEU A 5 -14.71 0.21 -7.45
C LEU A 5 -14.41 1.26 -8.53
N ASP A 6 -14.71 2.51 -8.23
CA ASP A 6 -14.27 3.64 -9.05
C ASP A 6 -12.93 4.13 -8.50
N VAL A 7 -11.85 3.87 -9.25
CA VAL A 7 -10.51 4.32 -8.90
C VAL A 7 -10.17 5.52 -9.78
N SER A 8 -10.13 6.70 -9.16
CA SER A 8 -9.65 7.91 -9.81
C SER A 8 -8.13 7.96 -9.72
N THR A 9 -7.45 7.88 -10.85
CA THR A 9 -6.00 8.13 -10.91
C THR A 9 -5.72 9.64 -10.97
N HIS A 10 -4.49 10.06 -10.67
CA HIS A 10 -4.10 11.48 -10.79
C HIS A 10 -4.23 12.02 -12.22
N ALA A 11 -4.29 11.15 -13.23
CA ALA A 11 -4.57 11.50 -14.62
C ALA A 11 -6.06 11.83 -14.89
N GLY A 12 -6.93 11.70 -13.88
CA GLY A 12 -8.38 11.90 -14.01
C GLY A 12 -9.10 10.74 -14.70
N GLU A 13 -8.41 9.63 -14.95
CA GLU A 13 -8.99 8.42 -15.53
C GLU A 13 -9.63 7.57 -14.42
N SER A 14 -10.89 7.22 -14.62
CA SER A 14 -11.67 6.29 -13.79
C SER A 14 -11.63 4.90 -14.39
N MET A 15 -11.38 3.89 -13.56
CA MET A 15 -11.34 2.49 -14.00
C MET A 15 -12.47 1.71 -13.34
N CYS A 16 -13.23 0.95 -14.13
CA CYS A 16 -14.17 -0.04 -13.61
C CYS A 16 -13.49 -1.42 -13.58
N VAL A 17 -13.53 -2.07 -12.42
CA VAL A 17 -12.99 -3.41 -12.21
C VAL A 17 -14.09 -4.34 -11.72
N ASP A 18 -14.15 -5.57 -12.23
CA ASP A 18 -15.12 -6.59 -11.79
C ASP A 18 -14.48 -7.85 -11.18
N SER A 19 -13.15 -7.91 -11.18
CA SER A 19 -12.39 -9.11 -10.91
C SER A 19 -11.77 -9.09 -9.51
N VAL A 20 -11.96 -10.19 -8.77
CA VAL A 20 -11.47 -10.36 -7.39
C VAL A 20 -10.81 -11.71 -7.21
N TYR A 21 -9.61 -11.72 -6.63
CA TYR A 21 -8.97 -12.92 -6.09
C TYR A 21 -9.37 -13.06 -4.62
N LYS A 22 -10.04 -14.15 -4.28
CA LYS A 22 -10.46 -14.42 -2.91
C LYS A 22 -9.43 -15.23 -2.14
N CYS A 23 -9.34 -14.99 -0.82
CA CYS A 23 -8.45 -15.73 0.08
C CYS A 23 -6.99 -15.78 -0.43
N TYR A 24 -6.52 -14.68 -1.01
CA TYR A 24 -5.14 -14.56 -1.45
C TYR A 24 -4.20 -14.56 -0.25
N GLU A 25 -3.16 -15.37 -0.30
CA GLU A 25 -2.18 -15.52 0.76
C GLU A 25 -1.08 -14.46 0.65
N ILE A 26 -0.85 -13.73 1.74
CA ILE A 26 0.21 -12.73 1.87
C ILE A 26 1.15 -13.17 2.98
N SER A 27 2.43 -13.29 2.67
CA SER A 27 3.47 -13.54 3.67
C SER A 27 4.05 -12.21 4.15
N MET A 28 3.95 -11.94 5.45
CA MET A 28 4.55 -10.79 6.12
C MET A 28 5.39 -11.24 7.30
N ALA A 29 6.69 -10.92 7.29
CA ALA A 29 7.61 -11.32 8.34
C ALA A 29 7.57 -12.84 8.66
N GLY A 30 7.29 -13.68 7.65
CA GLY A 30 7.15 -15.13 7.80
C GLY A 30 5.79 -15.61 8.32
N ILE A 31 4.84 -14.70 8.54
CA ILE A 31 3.47 -15.01 8.94
C ILE A 31 2.56 -14.93 7.71
N LEU A 32 1.73 -15.95 7.52
CA LEU A 32 0.76 -16.02 6.44
C LEU A 32 -0.55 -15.37 6.86
N LEU A 33 -1.03 -14.41 6.08
CA LEU A 33 -2.30 -13.73 6.24
C LEU A 33 -3.13 -13.85 4.96
N TYR A 34 -4.43 -13.63 5.06
CA TYR A 34 -5.34 -13.77 3.92
C TYR A 34 -6.07 -12.45 3.64
N THR A 35 -6.33 -12.20 2.36
CA THR A 35 -7.14 -11.06 1.93
C THR A 35 -7.88 -11.37 0.63
N ASP A 36 -8.96 -10.63 0.38
CA ASP A 36 -9.58 -10.57 -0.94
C ASP A 36 -8.96 -9.39 -1.72
N LEU A 37 -8.38 -9.65 -2.89
CA LEU A 37 -7.73 -8.65 -3.73
C LEU A 37 -8.61 -8.25 -4.91
N ILE A 38 -8.77 -6.95 -5.11
CA ILE A 38 -9.37 -6.38 -6.33
C ILE A 38 -8.25 -6.18 -7.36
N VAL A 39 -8.46 -6.66 -8.60
CA VAL A 39 -7.42 -6.63 -9.65
C VAL A 39 -7.44 -5.30 -10.40
N LEU A 40 -6.52 -4.41 -10.08
CA LEU A 40 -6.41 -3.11 -10.76
C LEU A 40 -5.40 -3.20 -11.93
N PRO A 41 -5.69 -2.61 -13.11
CA PRO A 41 -4.74 -2.56 -14.23
C PRO A 41 -3.69 -1.46 -14.02
N ILE A 42 -3.14 -1.35 -12.80
CA ILE A 42 -2.11 -0.37 -12.44
C ILE A 42 -0.75 -1.01 -12.67
N ARG A 43 0.11 -0.32 -13.43
CA ARG A 43 1.49 -0.76 -13.65
C ARG A 43 2.34 -0.47 -12.41
N ASP A 44 3.34 -1.31 -12.15
CA ASP A 44 4.38 -1.09 -11.14
C ASP A 44 3.92 -1.09 -9.66
N SER A 45 2.78 -1.71 -9.35
CA SER A 45 2.33 -1.94 -7.97
C SER A 45 1.98 -3.41 -7.77
N ASP A 46 2.57 -4.06 -6.76
CA ASP A 46 2.31 -5.48 -6.49
C ASP A 46 0.96 -5.68 -5.76
N VAL A 47 0.80 -5.08 -4.58
CA VAL A 47 -0.41 -5.19 -3.74
C VAL A 47 -0.62 -3.89 -2.94
N ILE A 48 -1.84 -3.38 -2.91
CA ILE A 48 -2.25 -2.26 -2.06
C ILE A 48 -3.21 -2.79 -0.99
N LEU A 49 -2.88 -2.57 0.27
CA LEU A 49 -3.71 -2.98 1.40
C LEU A 49 -4.54 -1.82 1.91
N GLY A 50 -5.86 -2.01 1.88
CA GLY A 50 -6.83 -1.02 2.35
C GLY A 50 -6.87 -0.89 3.87
N MET A 51 -7.54 0.16 4.33
CA MET A 51 -7.77 0.42 5.75
C MET A 51 -8.63 -0.64 6.41
N ASP A 52 -9.55 -1.26 5.67
CA ASP A 52 -10.36 -2.40 6.10
C ASP A 52 -9.47 -3.57 6.51
N TRP A 53 -8.56 -4.00 5.62
CA TRP A 53 -7.63 -5.08 5.91
C TRP A 53 -6.69 -4.74 7.06
N LEU A 54 -6.12 -3.53 7.07
CA LEU A 54 -5.25 -3.05 8.15
C LEU A 54 -5.98 -3.02 9.51
N SER A 55 -7.24 -2.58 9.52
CA SER A 55 -8.05 -2.51 10.75
C SER A 55 -8.39 -3.89 11.30
N ALA A 56 -8.70 -4.86 10.43
CA ALA A 56 -8.98 -6.25 10.81
C ALA A 56 -7.78 -6.95 11.48
N HIS A 57 -6.55 -6.52 11.17
CA HIS A 57 -5.31 -7.04 11.75
C HIS A 57 -4.72 -6.12 12.83
N HIS A 58 -5.51 -5.14 13.29
CA HIS A 58 -5.14 -4.10 14.25
C HIS A 58 -3.78 -3.45 13.98
N ALA A 59 -3.53 -3.13 12.70
CA ALA A 59 -2.27 -2.53 12.29
C ALA A 59 -2.06 -1.15 12.92
N ARG A 60 -0.84 -0.87 13.34
CA ARG A 60 -0.38 0.44 13.82
C ARG A 60 0.78 0.88 12.94
N ILE A 61 0.62 2.03 12.29
CA ILE A 61 1.62 2.56 11.37
C ILE A 61 2.42 3.65 12.09
N ASP A 62 3.72 3.38 12.29
CA ASP A 62 4.69 4.39 12.68
C ASP A 62 5.36 4.94 11.41
N CYS A 63 4.83 6.07 10.94
CA CYS A 63 5.33 6.73 9.75
C CYS A 63 6.77 7.26 9.89
N TYR A 64 7.18 7.65 11.11
CA TYR A 64 8.50 8.23 11.33
C TYR A 64 9.58 7.15 11.22
N ASN A 65 9.36 6.01 11.89
CA ASN A 65 10.28 4.88 11.86
C ASN A 65 10.08 3.98 10.64
N LYS A 66 9.01 4.18 9.85
CA LYS A 66 8.62 3.38 8.67
C LYS A 66 8.36 1.92 9.04
N ILE A 67 7.56 1.76 10.09
CA ILE A 67 7.24 0.48 10.72
C ILE A 67 5.73 0.30 10.71
N VAL A 68 5.29 -0.94 10.48
CA VAL A 68 3.91 -1.35 10.72
C VAL A 68 3.92 -2.49 11.75
N ASP A 69 3.31 -2.24 12.90
CA ASP A 69 3.09 -3.26 13.92
C ASP A 69 1.70 -3.86 13.74
N PHE A 70 1.60 -5.18 13.75
CA PHE A 70 0.34 -5.91 13.70
C PHE A 70 0.06 -6.59 15.03
N CYS A 71 -1.17 -6.48 15.51
CA CYS A 71 -1.65 -7.11 16.74
C CYS A 71 -2.88 -7.97 16.43
N LEU A 72 -2.65 -9.17 15.93
CA LEU A 72 -3.72 -10.05 15.45
C LEU A 72 -4.74 -10.37 16.57
N PRO A 73 -6.00 -10.66 16.21
CA PRO A 73 -7.02 -11.01 17.19
C PRO A 73 -6.70 -12.25 18.04
N ASP A 74 -5.84 -13.15 17.55
CA ASP A 74 -5.38 -14.34 18.26
C ASP A 74 -4.24 -14.06 19.28
N GLY A 75 -3.81 -12.80 19.39
CA GLY A 75 -2.73 -12.36 20.26
C GLY A 75 -1.34 -12.39 19.61
N THR A 76 -1.21 -12.88 18.38
CA THR A 76 0.04 -12.84 17.64
C THR A 76 0.41 -11.40 17.33
N THR A 77 1.67 -11.02 17.61
CA THR A 77 2.20 -9.70 17.27
C THR A 77 3.43 -9.85 16.41
N PHE A 78 3.54 -9.00 15.39
CA PHE A 78 4.71 -8.98 14.53
C PHE A 78 4.89 -7.60 13.90
N GLN A 79 6.11 -7.36 13.44
CA GLN A 79 6.50 -6.10 12.85
C GLN A 79 6.85 -6.30 11.38
N PHE A 80 6.29 -5.45 10.53
CA PHE A 80 6.67 -5.33 9.14
C PHE A 80 7.46 -4.03 8.96
N THR A 81 8.69 -4.16 8.48
CA THR A 81 9.54 -3.04 8.12
C THR A 81 9.84 -3.11 6.63
N ARG A 82 10.06 -1.95 6.00
CA ARG A 82 10.52 -1.95 4.60
C ARG A 82 11.79 -2.78 4.46
N ASP A 83 11.82 -3.70 3.51
CA ASP A 83 13.04 -4.41 3.16
C ASP A 83 14.13 -3.38 2.81
N LYS A 84 15.31 -3.53 3.41
CA LYS A 84 16.41 -2.56 3.25
C LYS A 84 16.98 -2.56 1.82
N GLY A 85 16.54 -3.48 0.97
CA GLY A 85 17.04 -3.71 -0.39
C GLY A 85 16.72 -2.63 -1.42
N PHE A 86 15.63 -1.86 -1.26
CA PHE A 86 15.28 -0.81 -2.22
C PHE A 86 15.05 0.53 -1.53
N LEU A 87 16.12 1.34 -1.49
CA LEU A 87 16.05 2.75 -1.15
C LEU A 87 15.70 3.59 -2.39
N THR A 88 14.44 3.58 -2.83
CA THR A 88 13.91 4.79 -3.45
C THR A 88 13.72 5.82 -2.33
N PRO A 89 14.41 6.98 -2.39
CA PRO A 89 14.20 8.04 -1.42
C PRO A 89 12.79 8.57 -1.59
N ILE A 90 11.89 8.24 -0.67
CA ILE A 90 10.56 8.86 -0.62
C ILE A 90 10.77 10.26 -0.05
N ILE A 91 10.47 11.28 -0.85
CA ILE A 91 10.52 12.68 -0.46
C ILE A 91 9.10 13.18 -0.14
N SER A 92 8.96 14.06 0.85
CA SER A 92 7.67 14.68 1.16
C SER A 92 7.23 15.61 0.02
N SER A 93 5.92 15.87 -0.08
CA SER A 93 5.35 16.84 -1.03
C SER A 93 6.00 18.23 -0.92
N THR A 94 6.28 18.68 0.29
CA THR A 94 6.98 19.95 0.57
C THR A 94 8.41 19.97 0.02
N ARG A 95 9.11 18.83 0.06
CA ARG A 95 10.47 18.71 -0.44
C ARG A 95 10.49 18.56 -1.96
N ALA A 96 9.53 17.82 -2.52
CA ALA A 96 9.30 17.76 -3.96
C ALA A 96 9.03 19.16 -4.55
N ALA A 97 8.17 19.96 -3.89
CA ALA A 97 7.88 21.33 -4.30
C ALA A 97 9.13 22.22 -4.36
N ARG A 98 10.00 22.14 -3.35
CA ARG A 98 11.29 22.87 -3.34
C ARG A 98 12.25 22.45 -4.46
N TYR A 99 12.20 21.20 -4.89
CA TYR A 99 13.02 20.72 -6.01
C TYR A 99 12.47 21.20 -7.36
N LEU A 100 11.15 21.24 -7.51
CA LEU A 100 10.49 21.84 -8.68
C LEU A 100 10.82 23.33 -8.80
N GLU A 101 10.80 24.08 -7.70
CA GLU A 101 11.22 25.50 -7.68
C GLU A 101 12.68 25.71 -8.11
N LYS A 102 13.52 24.70 -7.93
CA LYS A 102 14.93 24.71 -8.36
C LYS A 102 15.13 24.20 -9.78
N GLY A 103 14.06 23.93 -10.52
CA GLY A 103 14.09 23.44 -11.90
C GLY A 103 14.48 21.97 -12.03
N CYS A 104 14.41 21.19 -10.94
CA CYS A 104 14.60 19.74 -11.03
C CYS A 104 13.33 19.07 -11.56
N GLU A 105 13.48 18.11 -12.45
CA GLU A 105 12.41 17.21 -12.86
C GLU A 105 12.09 16.25 -11.71
N VAL A 106 10.83 16.22 -11.28
CA VAL A 106 10.36 15.36 -10.20
C VAL A 106 9.30 14.43 -10.76
N TYR A 107 9.52 13.13 -10.62
CA TYR A 107 8.56 12.09 -10.97
C TYR A 107 7.94 11.57 -9.69
N LEU A 108 6.61 11.52 -9.66
CA LEU A 108 5.86 10.90 -8.57
C LEU A 108 5.66 9.42 -8.90
N ALA A 109 5.83 8.56 -7.90
CA ALA A 109 5.42 7.16 -7.93
C ALA A 109 4.10 7.04 -7.16
#